data_AF-A0A662LGZ9-F1
#
_entry.id   AF-A0A662LGZ9-F1
#
_cell.length_a   1.000
_cell.length_b   1.000
_cell.length_c   1.000
_cell.angle_alpha   90.00
_cell.angle_beta   90.00
_cell.angle_gamma   90.00
#
_symmetry.space_group_name_H-M   'P 1'
#
loop_
_entity.id
_entity.type
_entity.pdbx_description
1 polymer ?
#
loop_
_entity_poly.entity_id
_entity_poly.type
_entity_poly.pdbx_seq_one_letter_code
_entity_poly.pdbx_strand_id
1 'polypeptide(L)'
;MSELVVSEIKRKYLHKLAQANKRIDGRAFDEYRPIKIETNFVKKAEGSAKVELGNTKVLVGVKLEVGEPYPDSPDCGVLTTNAELIPMASPEFEAGPPDEKSIELARVVDRGIRESEMIDLEKLCIEPGEKVWVVFVDIHILDFDGNLFDASSLAALAALLTAKVPNERFDLGEDQPLPIKNDPPISCTFVKYSNVIAVDPCLEEELIADARLTVAIDKNGDIRAMQKGLAGSFTVDEVRKIIKSARDNSARIRKILEKAVGKDGEKD
;
A
#
# COMPACT_ATOMS: atom_id res chain seq x y z
N MET A 1 -11.08 -7.75 23.25
CA MET A 1 -10.15 -8.67 22.59
C MET A 1 -10.84 -9.94 22.10
N SER A 2 -11.44 -9.88 20.91
CA SER A 2 -11.74 -11.07 20.11
C SER A 2 -10.60 -11.27 19.13
N GLU A 3 -9.63 -12.12 19.47
CA GLU A 3 -8.61 -12.55 18.50
C GLU A 3 -9.25 -13.47 17.46
N LEU A 4 -8.91 -13.29 16.18
CA LEU A 4 -9.32 -14.21 15.12
C LEU A 4 -8.54 -15.52 15.27
N VAL A 5 -9.11 -16.43 16.07
CA VAL A 5 -8.53 -17.76 16.26
C VAL A 5 -8.97 -18.69 15.14
N VAL A 6 -8.03 -19.11 14.31
CA VAL A 6 -8.25 -20.22 13.36
C VAL A 6 -8.32 -21.52 14.15
N SER A 7 -9.40 -22.28 13.98
CA SER A 7 -9.54 -23.59 14.63
C SER A 7 -8.37 -24.50 14.25
N GLU A 8 -7.90 -25.33 15.19
CA GLU A 8 -6.78 -26.25 14.91
C GLU A 8 -7.06 -27.15 13.69
N ILE A 9 -8.33 -27.55 13.50
CA ILE A 9 -8.75 -28.35 12.36
C ILE A 9 -8.54 -27.58 11.06
N LYS A 10 -8.95 -26.30 11.00
CA LYS A 10 -8.76 -25.44 9.83
C LYS A 10 -7.28 -25.16 9.58
N ARG A 11 -6.49 -24.91 10.63
CA ARG A 11 -5.03 -24.74 10.54
C ARG A 11 -4.37 -26.00 9.95
N LYS A 12 -4.65 -27.18 10.49
CA LYS A 12 -4.14 -28.47 9.97
C LYS A 12 -4.56 -28.72 8.52
N TYR A 13 -5.79 -28.33 8.16
CA TYR A 13 -6.29 -28.44 6.79
C TYR A 13 -5.50 -27.55 5.82
N LEU A 14 -5.29 -26.28 6.16
CA LEU A 14 -4.51 -25.34 5.33
C LEU A 14 -3.06 -25.80 5.15
N HIS A 15 -2.40 -26.30 6.21
CA HIS A 15 -1.06 -26.88 6.08
C HIS A 15 -1.02 -28.09 5.15
N LYS A 16 -2.04 -28.97 5.21
CA LYS A 16 -2.14 -30.13 4.30
C LYS A 16 -2.35 -29.70 2.85
N LEU A 17 -3.15 -28.66 2.60
CA LEU A 17 -3.33 -28.10 1.26
C LEU A 17 -2.01 -27.53 0.72
N ALA A 18 -1.29 -26.77 1.54
CA ALA A 18 0.01 -26.21 1.18
C ALA A 18 1.02 -27.31 0.79
N GLN A 19 1.09 -28.39 1.57
CA GLN A 19 1.92 -29.56 1.27
C GLN A 19 1.52 -30.28 -0.02
N ALA A 20 0.24 -30.20 -0.40
CA ALA A 20 -0.27 -30.70 -1.67
C ALA A 20 -0.13 -29.68 -2.83
N ASN A 21 0.61 -28.58 -2.63
CA ASN A 21 0.77 -27.47 -3.57
C ASN A 21 -0.56 -26.84 -4.01
N LYS A 22 -1.50 -26.66 -3.09
CA LYS A 22 -2.81 -26.04 -3.35
C LYS A 22 -3.11 -24.94 -2.34
N ARG A 23 -3.75 -23.87 -2.80
CA ARG A 23 -4.33 -22.81 -1.95
C ARG A 23 -5.80 -23.11 -1.65
N ILE A 24 -6.34 -22.47 -0.61
CA ILE A 24 -7.73 -22.65 -0.19
C ILE A 24 -8.74 -22.19 -1.26
N ASP A 25 -8.39 -21.13 -1.99
CA ASP A 25 -9.20 -20.53 -3.06
C ASP A 25 -8.85 -21.08 -4.45
N GLY A 26 -7.91 -22.03 -4.54
CA GLY A 26 -7.51 -22.68 -5.79
C GLY A 26 -6.51 -21.89 -6.65
N ARG A 27 -6.07 -20.70 -6.22
CA ARG A 27 -5.06 -19.90 -6.94
C ARG A 27 -3.68 -20.57 -6.95
N ALA A 28 -2.85 -20.17 -7.91
CA ALA A 28 -1.41 -20.44 -7.84
C ALA A 28 -0.74 -19.62 -6.71
N PHE A 29 0.45 -20.05 -6.30
CA PHE A 29 1.22 -19.36 -5.25
C PHE A 29 1.78 -18.00 -5.69
N ASP A 30 1.86 -17.73 -6.99
CA ASP A 30 2.32 -16.47 -7.58
C ASP A 30 1.17 -15.62 -8.15
N GLU A 31 -0.08 -15.95 -7.81
CA GLU A 31 -1.29 -15.33 -8.35
C GLU A 31 -2.01 -14.44 -7.32
N TYR A 32 -2.35 -13.23 -7.75
CA TYR A 32 -3.15 -12.27 -6.98
C TYR A 32 -4.65 -12.53 -7.09
N ARG A 33 -5.41 -12.10 -6.09
CA ARG A 33 -6.87 -11.94 -6.17
C ARG A 33 -7.23 -10.87 -7.20
N PRO A 34 -8.48 -10.85 -7.68
CA PRO A 34 -8.96 -9.77 -8.53
C PRO A 34 -8.73 -8.41 -7.89
N ILE A 35 -8.07 -7.51 -8.62
CA ILE A 35 -7.80 -6.14 -8.21
C ILE A 35 -8.76 -5.20 -8.95
N LYS A 36 -9.43 -4.32 -8.21
CA LYS A 36 -10.20 -3.19 -8.75
C LYS A 36 -9.73 -1.91 -8.10
N ILE A 37 -9.57 -0.88 -8.92
CA ILE A 37 -9.13 0.45 -8.48
C ILE A 37 -10.16 1.44 -9.00
N GLU A 38 -10.75 2.21 -8.09
CA GLU A 38 -11.68 3.30 -8.39
C GLU A 38 -11.05 4.60 -7.89
N THR A 39 -10.59 5.44 -8.81
CA THR A 39 -9.98 6.75 -8.51
C THR A 39 -11.04 7.82 -8.34
N ASN A 40 -10.69 8.91 -7.63
CA ASN A 40 -11.58 10.04 -7.35
C ASN A 40 -12.89 9.68 -6.63
N PHE A 41 -12.84 8.64 -5.78
CA PHE A 41 -14.00 8.16 -5.02
C PHE A 41 -14.56 9.22 -4.05
N VAL A 42 -13.67 9.94 -3.36
CA VAL A 42 -14.02 11.04 -2.44
C VAL A 42 -13.73 12.38 -3.13
N LYS A 43 -14.79 13.04 -3.60
CA LYS A 43 -14.69 14.31 -4.35
C LYS A 43 -14.14 15.50 -3.54
N LYS A 44 -14.18 15.42 -2.21
CA LYS A 44 -13.70 16.50 -1.32
C LYS A 44 -12.21 16.39 -0.98
N ALA A 45 -11.61 15.24 -1.27
CA ALA A 45 -10.18 15.04 -1.13
C ALA A 45 -9.48 15.56 -2.39
N GLU A 46 -8.29 16.12 -2.24
CA GLU A 46 -7.47 16.57 -3.35
C GLU A 46 -7.07 15.41 -4.26
N GLY A 47 -6.92 14.21 -3.70
CA GLY A 47 -6.86 12.94 -4.41
C GLY A 47 -7.53 11.84 -3.60
N SER A 48 -8.10 10.82 -4.24
CA SER A 48 -8.65 9.67 -3.52
C SER A 48 -8.71 8.43 -4.40
N ALA A 49 -8.64 7.26 -3.76
CA ALA A 49 -8.84 6.00 -4.44
C ALA A 49 -9.39 4.93 -3.50
N LYS A 50 -10.32 4.13 -4.02
CA LYS A 50 -10.81 2.91 -3.39
C LYS A 50 -10.21 1.71 -4.13
N VAL A 51 -9.56 0.82 -3.41
CA VAL A 51 -9.00 -0.42 -3.94
C VAL A 51 -9.71 -1.61 -3.33
N GLU A 52 -10.09 -2.56 -4.18
CA GLU A 52 -10.58 -3.88 -3.79
C GLU A 52 -9.56 -4.93 -4.24
N LEU A 53 -9.02 -5.69 -3.29
CA LEU A 53 -8.12 -6.82 -3.51
C LEU A 53 -8.83 -8.08 -3.02
N GLY A 54 -9.56 -8.75 -3.92
CA GLY A 54 -10.55 -9.73 -3.52
C GLY A 54 -11.63 -9.08 -2.64
N ASN A 55 -11.76 -9.55 -1.39
CA ASN A 55 -12.70 -8.95 -0.44
C ASN A 55 -12.06 -7.86 0.44
N THR A 56 -10.73 -7.71 0.43
CA THR A 56 -10.06 -6.62 1.14
C THR A 56 -10.38 -5.30 0.46
N LYS A 57 -10.91 -4.34 1.21
CA LYS A 57 -11.31 -3.02 0.69
C LYS A 57 -10.59 -1.93 1.47
N VAL A 58 -9.91 -1.05 0.75
CA VAL A 58 -9.18 0.08 1.33
C VAL A 58 -9.57 1.36 0.60
N LEU A 59 -9.81 2.42 1.36
CA LEU A 59 -10.03 3.76 0.85
C LEU A 59 -8.87 4.65 1.29
N VAL A 60 -8.24 5.35 0.36
CA VAL A 60 -7.24 6.37 0.66
C VAL A 60 -7.75 7.73 0.23
N GLY A 61 -7.61 8.70 1.12
CA GLY A 61 -7.76 10.12 0.84
C GLY A 61 -6.41 10.82 0.91
N VAL A 62 -6.18 11.75 0.00
CA VAL A 62 -5.05 12.66 0.02
C VAL A 62 -5.58 14.06 0.33
N LYS A 63 -5.05 14.68 1.38
CA LYS A 63 -5.30 16.08 1.72
C LYS A 63 -4.00 16.87 1.64
N LEU A 64 -4.10 18.12 1.20
CA LEU A 64 -2.97 19.06 1.22
C LEU A 64 -3.35 20.29 2.04
N GLU A 65 -2.46 20.66 2.96
CA GLU A 65 -2.56 21.90 3.75
C GLU A 65 -1.21 22.61 3.78
N VAL A 66 -1.24 23.92 4.06
CA VAL A 66 -0.02 24.71 4.26
C VAL A 66 0.45 24.52 5.70
N GLY A 67 1.72 24.15 5.86
CA GLY A 67 2.35 23.97 7.17
C GLY A 67 3.82 24.37 7.15
N GLU A 68 4.49 24.18 8.28
CA GLU A 68 5.92 24.45 8.41
C GLU A 68 6.73 23.23 7.92
N PRO A 69 7.87 23.44 7.24
CA PRO A 69 8.78 22.36 6.88
C PRO A 69 9.50 21.81 8.11
N TYR A 70 10.13 20.64 7.96
CA TYR A 70 11.04 20.16 8.99
C TYR A 70 12.32 21.02 9.04
N PRO A 71 12.92 21.25 10.23
CA PRO A 71 14.11 22.08 10.37
C PRO A 71 15.33 21.62 9.56
N ASP A 72 15.43 20.32 9.29
CA ASP A 72 16.49 19.69 8.50
C ASP A 72 16.25 19.71 6.99
N SER A 73 15.03 20.05 6.54
CA SER A 73 14.67 20.17 5.11
C SER A 73 13.72 21.37 4.88
N PRO A 74 14.22 22.62 5.05
CA PRO A 74 13.39 23.83 5.02
C PRO A 74 12.80 24.16 3.65
N ASP A 75 13.35 23.61 2.58
CA ASP A 75 12.97 23.81 1.17
C ASP A 75 12.15 22.63 0.60
N CYS A 76 11.68 21.73 1.45
CA CYS A 76 10.96 20.53 1.05
C CYS A 76 9.57 20.47 1.68
N GLY A 77 8.57 20.09 0.88
CA GLY A 77 7.26 19.69 1.34
C GLY A 77 7.31 18.47 2.26
N VAL A 78 6.25 18.30 3.04
CA VAL A 78 6.15 17.22 4.02
C VAL A 78 5.18 16.16 3.50
N LEU A 79 5.59 14.90 3.55
CA LEU A 79 4.70 13.75 3.36
C LEU A 79 4.43 13.12 4.71
N THR A 80 3.17 12.87 5.02
CA THR A 80 2.77 12.09 6.20
C THR A 80 1.73 11.04 5.80
N THR A 81 1.89 9.84 6.33
CA THR A 81 1.03 8.70 6.03
C THR A 81 0.44 8.18 7.34
N ASN A 82 -0.88 8.08 7.40
CA ASN A 82 -1.62 7.49 8.52
C ASN A 82 -2.41 6.27 8.05
N ALA A 83 -2.66 5.34 8.96
CA ALA A 83 -3.55 4.21 8.70
C ALA A 83 -4.53 4.04 9.86
N GLU A 84 -5.81 3.94 9.51
CA GLU A 84 -6.93 3.80 10.42
C GLU A 84 -7.55 2.41 10.23
N LEU A 85 -7.37 1.56 11.24
CA LEU A 85 -8.00 0.25 11.34
C LEU A 85 -9.34 0.40 12.06
N ILE A 86 -10.41 0.64 11.30
CA ILE A 86 -11.75 0.85 11.88
C ILE A 86 -12.42 -0.48 12.27
N PRO A 87 -13.16 -0.54 13.39
CA PRO A 87 -13.84 -1.78 13.85
C PRO A 87 -14.82 -2.41 12.85
N MET A 88 -15.32 -1.64 11.88
CA MET A 88 -16.18 -2.15 10.82
C MET A 88 -15.45 -3.14 9.90
N ALA A 89 -14.14 -2.98 9.71
CA ALA A 89 -13.37 -3.79 8.77
C ALA A 89 -12.97 -5.16 9.32
N SER A 90 -12.85 -5.30 10.65
CA SER A 90 -12.52 -6.56 11.31
C SER A 90 -12.95 -6.51 12.77
N PRO A 91 -13.45 -7.62 13.36
CA PRO A 91 -13.72 -7.71 14.79
C PRO A 91 -12.45 -7.60 15.66
N GLU A 92 -11.25 -7.71 15.08
CA GLU A 92 -9.99 -7.48 15.81
C GLU A 92 -9.63 -6.00 15.96
N PHE A 93 -10.24 -5.13 15.16
CA PHE A 93 -9.91 -3.72 15.16
C PHE A 93 -10.73 -2.99 16.22
N GLU A 94 -10.04 -2.25 17.07
CA GLU A 94 -10.65 -1.45 18.12
C GLU A 94 -10.46 0.03 17.79
N ALA A 95 -11.46 0.85 18.10
CA ALA A 95 -11.35 2.29 17.92
C ALA A 95 -10.38 2.86 18.97
N GLY A 96 -9.52 3.78 18.55
CA GLY A 96 -8.52 4.36 19.43
C GLY A 96 -7.38 4.99 18.63
N PRO A 97 -6.31 5.42 19.33
CA PRO A 97 -5.08 5.82 18.64
C PRO A 97 -4.50 4.65 17.83
N PRO A 98 -3.71 4.93 16.77
CA PRO A 98 -3.09 3.89 15.96
C PRO A 98 -2.31 2.87 16.80
N ASP A 99 -2.64 1.60 16.62
CA ASP A 99 -1.95 0.48 17.24
C ASP A 99 -0.67 0.09 16.44
N GLU A 100 0.05 -0.93 16.92
CA GLU A 100 1.28 -1.39 16.25
C GLU A 100 1.05 -1.82 14.80
N LYS A 101 -0.09 -2.45 14.49
CA LYS A 101 -0.43 -2.89 13.12
C LYS A 101 -0.68 -1.70 12.20
N SER A 102 -1.43 -0.71 12.69
CA SER A 102 -1.71 0.55 11.98
C SER A 102 -0.42 1.31 11.69
N ILE A 103 0.44 1.45 12.71
CA ILE A 103 1.73 2.14 12.59
C ILE A 103 2.65 1.41 11.61
N GLU A 104 2.73 0.07 11.68
CA GLU A 104 3.54 -0.70 10.73
C GLU A 104 3.05 -0.48 9.31
N LEU A 105 1.73 -0.62 9.07
CA LEU A 105 1.12 -0.45 7.75
C LEU A 105 1.42 0.93 7.16
N ALA A 106 1.14 1.99 7.93
CA ALA A 106 1.39 3.36 7.52
C ALA A 106 2.88 3.58 7.17
N ARG A 107 3.80 3.13 8.04
CA ARG A 107 5.24 3.32 7.83
C ARG A 107 5.80 2.51 6.66
N VAL A 108 5.25 1.33 6.36
CA VAL A 108 5.68 0.52 5.20
C VAL A 108 5.22 1.17 3.90
N VAL A 109 3.98 1.66 3.85
CA VAL A 109 3.45 2.39 2.69
C VAL A 109 4.24 3.69 2.50
N ASP A 110 4.46 4.46 3.57
CA ASP A 110 5.25 5.69 3.55
C ASP A 110 6.66 5.46 3.00
N ARG A 111 7.39 4.46 3.52
CA ARG A 111 8.73 4.11 3.01
C ARG A 111 8.73 3.75 1.54
N GLY A 112 7.71 3.02 1.07
CA GLY A 112 7.57 2.72 -0.35
C GLY A 112 7.56 4.01 -1.18
N ILE A 113 6.66 4.93 -0.84
CA ILE A 113 6.45 6.20 -1.57
C ILE A 113 7.67 7.11 -1.43
N ARG A 114 8.16 7.32 -0.21
CA ARG A 114 9.24 8.26 0.12
C ARG A 114 10.58 7.85 -0.50
N GLU A 115 11.02 6.60 -0.31
CA GLU A 115 12.31 6.11 -0.82
C GLU A 115 12.30 5.91 -2.34
N SER A 116 11.11 5.89 -2.96
CA SER A 116 11.02 5.94 -4.42
C SER A 116 11.24 7.34 -4.99
N GLU A 117 11.24 8.38 -4.16
CA GLU A 117 11.21 9.79 -4.58
C GLU A 117 10.12 10.04 -5.63
N MET A 118 8.96 9.39 -5.48
CA MET A 118 7.86 9.53 -6.45
C MET A 118 7.33 10.96 -6.49
N ILE A 119 7.25 11.64 -5.34
CA ILE A 119 6.78 13.02 -5.23
C ILE A 119 8.00 13.95 -5.17
N ASP A 120 7.98 15.00 -5.99
CA ASP A 120 8.97 16.06 -5.98
C ASP A 120 8.66 17.02 -4.81
N LEU A 121 9.21 16.72 -3.63
CA LEU A 121 8.95 17.49 -2.42
C LEU A 121 9.52 18.92 -2.50
N GLU A 122 10.57 19.16 -3.29
CA GLU A 122 11.13 20.51 -3.46
C GLU A 122 10.13 21.45 -4.17
N LYS A 123 9.36 20.92 -5.13
CA LYS A 123 8.28 21.67 -5.81
C LYS A 123 7.06 21.93 -4.92
N LEU A 124 7.02 21.35 -3.74
CA LEU A 124 5.99 21.60 -2.74
C LEU A 124 6.38 22.70 -1.75
N CYS A 125 7.54 23.33 -1.91
CA CYS A 125 7.93 24.51 -1.14
C CYS A 125 7.21 25.76 -1.65
N ILE A 126 6.62 26.54 -0.74
CA ILE A 126 5.96 27.82 -1.05
C ILE A 126 6.90 28.97 -0.66
N GLU A 127 7.38 28.94 0.58
CA GLU A 127 8.29 29.92 1.17
C GLU A 127 9.34 29.16 2.01
N PRO A 128 10.61 29.11 1.56
CA PRO A 128 11.64 28.31 2.22
C PRO A 128 11.78 28.61 3.71
N GLY A 129 11.69 27.58 4.55
CA GLY A 129 11.81 27.68 6.00
C GLY A 129 10.57 28.15 6.73
N GLU A 130 9.50 28.57 6.03
CA GLU A 130 8.26 29.06 6.65
C GLU A 130 7.02 28.29 6.21
N LYS A 131 6.81 28.12 4.90
CA LYS A 131 5.58 27.51 4.36
C LYS A 131 5.88 26.50 3.29
N VAL A 132 5.38 25.29 3.48
CA VAL A 132 5.40 24.23 2.50
C VAL A 132 4.05 23.53 2.44
N TRP A 133 3.79 22.81 1.37
CA TRP A 133 2.67 21.89 1.32
C TRP A 133 2.96 20.65 2.16
N VAL A 134 2.02 20.32 3.03
CA VAL A 134 1.96 19.07 3.78
C VAL A 134 0.96 18.16 3.10
N VAL A 135 1.44 17.03 2.58
CA VAL A 135 0.65 15.98 1.93
C VAL A 135 0.30 14.92 2.96
N PHE A 136 -0.97 14.85 3.31
CA PHE A 136 -1.54 13.83 4.19
C PHE A 136 -2.10 12.69 3.36
N VAL A 137 -1.61 11.48 3.60
CA VAL A 137 -2.12 10.23 3.02
C VAL A 137 -2.84 9.46 4.12
N ASP A 138 -4.16 9.47 4.11
CA ASP A 138 -4.99 8.83 5.14
C ASP A 138 -5.60 7.53 4.61
N ILE A 139 -5.07 6.41 5.09
CA ILE A 139 -5.49 5.06 4.71
C ILE A 139 -6.60 4.60 5.64
N HIS A 140 -7.78 4.33 5.09
CA HIS A 140 -8.94 3.80 5.82
C HIS A 140 -9.25 2.38 5.35
N ILE A 141 -9.14 1.41 6.26
CA ILE A 141 -9.47 0.01 5.92
C ILE A 141 -10.98 -0.18 6.05
N LEU A 142 -11.65 -0.58 4.98
CA LEU A 142 -13.11 -0.75 4.96
C LEU A 142 -13.53 -2.19 5.22
N ASP A 143 -12.72 -3.16 4.78
CA ASP A 143 -12.99 -4.59 4.88
C ASP A 143 -11.64 -5.34 4.88
N PHE A 144 -11.38 -6.19 5.87
CA PHE A 144 -10.11 -6.90 6.02
C PHE A 144 -10.25 -8.39 5.72
N ASP A 145 -9.72 -8.81 4.57
CA ASP A 145 -9.64 -10.21 4.14
C ASP A 145 -8.19 -10.60 3.76
N GLY A 146 -7.19 -10.00 4.42
CA GLY A 146 -5.77 -10.24 4.16
C GLY A 146 -5.11 -9.33 3.13
N ASN A 147 -3.79 -9.21 3.22
CA ASN A 147 -2.92 -8.38 2.38
C ASN A 147 -3.24 -6.88 2.39
N LEU A 148 -3.29 -6.28 3.59
CA LEU A 148 -3.50 -4.83 3.73
C LEU A 148 -2.37 -4.00 3.13
N PHE A 149 -1.14 -4.50 3.13
CA PHE A 149 0.04 -3.76 2.65
C PHE A 149 -0.08 -3.42 1.16
N ASP A 150 -0.41 -4.41 0.33
CA ASP A 150 -0.50 -4.17 -1.12
C ASP A 150 -1.75 -3.38 -1.47
N ALA A 151 -2.89 -3.67 -0.84
CA ALA A 151 -4.13 -2.92 -1.06
C ALA A 151 -3.96 -1.43 -0.68
N SER A 152 -3.34 -1.15 0.47
CA SER A 152 -3.14 0.22 0.97
C SER A 152 -2.11 0.98 0.16
N SER A 153 -0.99 0.33 -0.18
CA SER A 153 0.04 0.90 -1.05
C SER A 153 -0.55 1.25 -2.42
N LEU A 154 -1.27 0.32 -3.04
CA LEU A 154 -1.88 0.55 -4.35
C LEU A 154 -2.93 1.67 -4.31
N ALA A 155 -3.74 1.75 -3.26
CA ALA A 155 -4.71 2.82 -3.06
C ALA A 155 -4.03 4.18 -2.86
N ALA A 156 -2.96 4.24 -2.07
CA ALA A 156 -2.20 5.47 -1.85
C ALA A 156 -1.56 5.97 -3.13
N LEU A 157 -0.94 5.08 -3.92
CA LEU A 157 -0.36 5.45 -5.21
C LEU A 157 -1.42 5.95 -6.19
N ALA A 158 -2.56 5.28 -6.27
CA ALA A 158 -3.67 5.70 -7.13
C ALA A 158 -4.22 7.07 -6.71
N ALA A 159 -4.39 7.30 -5.40
CA ALA A 159 -4.88 8.58 -4.88
C ALA A 159 -3.88 9.73 -5.12
N LEU A 160 -2.59 9.49 -4.92
CA LEU A 160 -1.52 10.47 -5.15
C LEU A 160 -1.37 10.82 -6.63
N LEU A 161 -1.51 9.85 -7.54
CA LEU A 161 -1.42 10.06 -8.98
C LEU A 161 -2.56 10.92 -9.54
N THR A 162 -3.73 10.92 -8.88
CA THR A 162 -4.87 11.77 -9.26
C THR A 162 -5.01 13.00 -8.38
N ALA A 163 -4.08 13.22 -7.44
CA ALA A 163 -4.14 14.33 -6.50
C ALA A 163 -3.82 15.67 -7.18
N LYS A 164 -4.50 16.72 -6.72
CA LYS A 164 -4.22 18.12 -7.12
C LYS A 164 -3.81 18.96 -5.93
N VAL A 165 -2.75 19.75 -6.09
CA VAL A 165 -2.36 20.80 -5.15
C VAL A 165 -3.40 21.92 -5.22
N PRO A 166 -4.10 22.24 -4.11
CA PRO A 166 -5.25 23.13 -4.11
C PRO A 166 -4.82 24.60 -3.98
N ASN A 167 -3.98 25.08 -4.90
CA ASN A 167 -3.42 26.44 -4.84
C ASN A 167 -4.50 27.52 -4.82
N GLU A 168 -5.63 27.32 -5.51
CA GLU A 168 -6.70 28.34 -5.59
C GLU A 168 -7.33 28.59 -4.23
N ARG A 169 -7.48 27.53 -3.43
CA ARG A 169 -8.05 27.62 -2.07
C ARG A 169 -7.20 28.46 -1.11
N PHE A 170 -5.91 28.63 -1.42
CA PHE A 170 -4.93 29.33 -0.58
C PHE A 170 -4.37 30.60 -1.23
N ASP A 171 -4.98 31.09 -2.32
CA ASP A 171 -4.54 32.26 -3.07
C ASP A 171 -3.10 32.14 -3.63
N LEU A 172 -2.66 30.92 -3.96
CA LEU A 172 -1.31 30.60 -4.47
C LEU A 172 -1.24 30.37 -5.98
N GLY A 173 -2.34 30.63 -6.70
CA GLY A 173 -2.46 30.42 -8.15
C GLY A 173 -3.48 29.34 -8.52
N GLU A 174 -3.38 28.80 -9.73
CA GLU A 174 -4.27 27.74 -10.22
C GLU A 174 -3.93 26.37 -9.60
N ASP A 175 -4.94 25.53 -9.42
CA ASP A 175 -4.76 24.16 -8.96
C ASP A 175 -3.90 23.36 -9.96
N GLN A 176 -2.89 22.65 -9.46
CA GLN A 176 -1.97 21.89 -10.30
C GLN A 176 -1.93 20.42 -9.88
N PRO A 177 -1.62 19.48 -10.78
CA PRO A 177 -1.37 18.10 -10.38
C PRO A 177 -0.25 18.03 -9.34
N LEU A 178 -0.33 17.07 -8.42
CA LEU A 178 0.76 16.77 -7.50
C LEU A 178 2.06 16.51 -8.30
N PRO A 179 3.20 17.11 -7.95
CA PRO A 179 4.41 17.02 -8.77
C PRO A 179 5.02 15.62 -8.62
N ILE A 180 4.76 14.76 -9.60
CA ILE A 180 5.31 13.39 -9.64
C ILE A 180 6.64 13.41 -10.43
N LYS A 181 7.73 13.01 -9.76
CA LYS A 181 9.10 12.94 -10.31
C LYS A 181 9.43 11.56 -10.88
N ASN A 182 9.12 10.50 -10.14
CA ASN A 182 9.43 9.12 -10.50
C ASN A 182 8.17 8.26 -10.66
N ASP A 183 8.28 7.14 -11.36
CA ASP A 183 7.20 6.17 -11.49
C ASP A 183 6.82 5.55 -10.12
N PRO A 184 5.52 5.27 -9.89
CA PRO A 184 5.03 4.76 -8.60
C PRO A 184 5.64 3.38 -8.27
N PRO A 185 6.17 3.15 -7.07
CA PRO A 185 6.68 1.84 -6.65
C PRO A 185 5.51 0.92 -6.31
N ILE A 186 5.42 -0.26 -6.93
CA ILE A 186 4.36 -1.23 -6.59
C ILE A 186 4.88 -2.17 -5.50
N SER A 187 4.13 -2.29 -4.40
CA SER A 187 4.43 -3.29 -3.37
C SER A 187 3.82 -4.65 -3.71
N CYS A 188 4.55 -5.71 -3.36
CA CYS A 188 4.07 -7.08 -3.40
C CYS A 188 4.40 -7.77 -2.08
N THR A 189 3.39 -8.37 -1.46
CA THR A 189 3.48 -9.01 -0.15
C THR A 189 3.37 -10.51 -0.26
N PHE A 190 4.31 -11.18 0.39
CA PHE A 190 4.45 -12.62 0.42
C PHE A 190 4.38 -13.12 1.85
N VAL A 191 3.76 -14.27 2.04
CA VAL A 191 3.78 -15.01 3.31
C VAL A 191 4.44 -16.35 3.13
N LYS A 192 5.07 -16.83 4.20
CA LYS A 192 5.58 -18.18 4.33
C LYS A 192 4.74 -18.95 5.34
N TYR A 193 4.23 -20.10 4.92
CA TYR A 193 3.58 -21.07 5.79
C TYR A 193 3.84 -22.48 5.24
N SER A 194 4.13 -23.45 6.10
CA SER A 194 4.40 -24.85 5.70
C SER A 194 5.58 -25.01 4.70
N ASN A 195 6.59 -24.15 4.77
CA ASN A 195 7.70 -24.07 3.79
C ASN A 195 7.28 -23.71 2.36
N VAL A 196 6.06 -23.22 2.18
CA VAL A 196 5.59 -22.65 0.91
C VAL A 196 5.56 -21.13 1.04
N ILE A 197 5.85 -20.44 -0.07
CA ILE A 197 5.78 -18.99 -0.16
C ILE A 197 4.66 -18.65 -1.13
N ALA A 198 3.70 -17.85 -0.68
CA ALA A 198 2.56 -17.41 -1.48
C ALA A 198 2.52 -15.88 -1.53
N VAL A 199 2.20 -15.33 -2.69
CA VAL A 199 1.89 -13.90 -2.86
C VAL A 199 0.41 -13.66 -2.57
N ASP A 200 0.11 -12.45 -2.09
CA ASP A 200 -1.27 -12.00 -1.83
C ASP A 200 -2.06 -12.98 -0.95
N PRO A 201 -1.68 -13.11 0.34
CA PRO A 201 -2.38 -13.98 1.26
C PRO A 201 -3.82 -13.53 1.51
N CYS A 202 -4.77 -14.47 1.53
CA CYS A 202 -6.06 -14.22 2.16
C CYS A 202 -5.94 -14.20 3.68
N LEU A 203 -6.99 -13.76 4.38
CA LEU A 203 -7.01 -13.67 5.83
C LEU A 203 -6.59 -14.98 6.50
N GLU A 204 -7.08 -16.12 6.02
CA GLU A 204 -6.71 -17.40 6.60
C GLU A 204 -5.25 -17.79 6.39
N GLU A 205 -4.65 -17.42 5.26
CA GLU A 205 -3.24 -17.63 4.99
C GLU A 205 -2.36 -16.73 5.87
N GLU A 206 -2.78 -15.47 6.10
CA GLU A 206 -2.09 -14.57 7.04
C GLU A 206 -2.14 -15.09 8.48
N LEU A 207 -3.29 -15.61 8.93
CA LEU A 207 -3.47 -16.11 10.30
C LEU A 207 -2.64 -17.37 10.63
N ILE A 208 -2.16 -18.08 9.61
CA ILE A 208 -1.27 -19.24 9.77
C ILE A 208 0.17 -18.98 9.30
N ALA A 209 0.46 -17.75 8.85
CA ALA A 209 1.77 -17.40 8.34
C ALA A 209 2.83 -17.37 9.43
N ASP A 210 3.98 -17.95 9.14
CA ASP A 210 5.15 -17.89 10.01
C ASP A 210 5.92 -16.58 9.80
N ALA A 211 6.03 -16.13 8.54
CA ALA A 211 6.78 -14.95 8.14
C ALA A 211 6.09 -14.19 7.01
N ARG A 212 6.23 -12.86 7.00
CA ARG A 212 5.74 -11.97 5.92
C ARG A 212 6.93 -11.20 5.33
N LEU A 213 6.97 -11.00 4.01
CA LEU A 213 7.91 -10.09 3.37
C LEU A 213 7.17 -9.25 2.32
N THR A 214 7.19 -7.94 2.51
CA THR A 214 6.67 -6.96 1.55
C THR A 214 7.84 -6.32 0.82
N VAL A 215 7.77 -6.25 -0.52
CA VAL A 215 8.81 -5.70 -1.39
C VAL A 215 8.19 -4.66 -2.32
N ALA A 216 8.69 -3.43 -2.31
CA ALA A 216 8.28 -2.36 -3.21
C ALA A 216 9.28 -2.21 -4.36
N ILE A 217 8.78 -2.28 -5.60
CA ILE A 217 9.59 -2.28 -6.83
C ILE A 217 9.09 -1.20 -7.78
N ASP A 218 10.02 -0.39 -8.29
CA ASP A 218 9.72 0.64 -9.28
C ASP A 218 9.57 0.07 -10.70
N LYS A 219 9.48 0.95 -11.71
CA LYS A 219 9.32 0.53 -13.12
C LYS A 219 10.60 -0.07 -13.72
N ASN A 220 11.77 0.34 -13.23
CA ASN A 220 13.07 -0.16 -13.68
C ASN A 220 13.34 -1.57 -13.15
N GLY A 221 12.61 -1.97 -12.12
CA GLY A 221 12.81 -3.24 -11.41
C GLY A 221 13.72 -3.07 -10.19
N ASP A 222 13.98 -1.83 -9.77
CA ASP A 222 14.78 -1.53 -8.60
C ASP A 222 13.93 -1.60 -7.34
N ILE A 223 14.54 -2.10 -6.27
CA ILE A 223 13.89 -2.25 -4.98
C ILE A 223 13.95 -0.91 -4.25
N ARG A 224 12.79 -0.36 -3.90
CA ARG A 224 12.67 0.91 -3.15
C ARG A 224 12.49 0.69 -1.65
N ALA A 225 11.80 -0.37 -1.27
CA ALA A 225 11.62 -0.73 0.13
C ALA A 225 11.42 -2.23 0.30
N MET A 226 11.84 -2.77 1.44
CA MET A 226 11.46 -4.11 1.88
C MET A 226 11.19 -4.13 3.38
N GLN A 227 10.17 -4.89 3.80
CA GLN A 227 9.86 -5.07 5.22
C GLN A 227 9.54 -6.54 5.52
N LYS A 228 10.36 -7.17 6.37
CA LYS A 228 10.02 -8.45 6.99
C LYS A 228 9.09 -8.20 8.17
N GLY A 229 7.99 -8.94 8.23
CA GLY A 229 7.04 -8.96 9.33
C GLY A 229 6.89 -10.36 9.95
N LEU A 230 6.07 -10.44 11.01
CA LEU A 230 5.83 -11.64 11.82
C LEU A 230 7.11 -12.18 12.49
N ALA A 231 7.00 -13.28 13.24
CA ALA A 231 8.10 -13.80 14.06
C ALA A 231 9.11 -14.67 13.27
N GLY A 232 8.66 -15.42 12.27
CA GLY A 232 9.44 -16.41 11.53
C GLY A 232 10.54 -15.82 10.65
N SER A 233 11.10 -16.61 9.73
CA SER A 233 12.28 -16.22 8.95
C SER A 233 12.24 -16.70 7.50
N PHE A 234 12.96 -15.97 6.65
CA PHE A 234 13.30 -16.38 5.29
C PHE A 234 14.79 -16.67 5.19
N THR A 235 15.14 -17.68 4.42
CA THR A 235 16.51 -17.90 3.95
C THR A 235 16.86 -16.91 2.84
N VAL A 236 18.16 -16.70 2.59
CA VAL A 236 18.61 -15.78 1.53
C VAL A 236 18.08 -16.21 0.16
N ASP A 237 18.02 -17.51 -0.13
CA ASP A 237 17.52 -18.01 -1.41
C ASP A 237 16.00 -17.84 -1.56
N GLU A 238 15.25 -17.95 -0.46
CA GLU A 238 13.83 -17.62 -0.45
C GLU A 238 13.61 -16.12 -0.73
N VAL A 239 14.40 -15.24 -0.11
CA VAL A 239 14.33 -13.79 -0.36
C VAL A 239 14.63 -13.48 -1.83
N ARG A 240 15.66 -14.10 -2.43
CA ARG A 240 15.96 -13.93 -3.86
C ARG A 240 14.80 -14.36 -4.77
N LYS A 241 14.14 -15.48 -4.44
CA LYS A 241 12.95 -15.94 -5.16
C LYS A 241 11.79 -14.95 -5.03
N ILE A 242 11.57 -14.42 -3.83
CA ILE A 242 10.54 -13.40 -3.58
C ILE A 242 10.80 -12.14 -4.41
N ILE A 243 12.02 -11.61 -4.40
CA ILE A 243 12.37 -10.42 -5.19
C ILE A 243 12.09 -10.64 -6.68
N LYS A 244 12.44 -11.80 -7.23
CA LYS A 244 12.16 -12.14 -8.62
C LYS A 244 10.65 -12.17 -8.90
N SER A 245 9.88 -12.86 -8.07
CA SER A 245 8.42 -12.94 -8.22
C SER A 245 7.74 -11.58 -8.04
N ALA A 246 8.24 -10.76 -7.11
CA ALA A 246 7.77 -9.40 -6.89
C ALA A 246 7.96 -8.54 -8.14
N ARG A 247 9.09 -8.69 -8.86
CA ARG A 247 9.34 -7.94 -10.11
C ARG A 247 8.34 -8.30 -11.20
N ASP A 248 8.01 -9.58 -11.32
CA ASP A 248 7.06 -10.05 -12.33
C ASP A 248 5.61 -9.61 -12.00
N ASN A 249 5.23 -9.70 -10.72
CA ASN A 249 3.90 -9.30 -10.25
C ASN A 249 3.73 -7.77 -10.23
N SER A 250 4.75 -7.01 -9.84
CA SER A 250 4.71 -5.55 -9.85
C SER A 250 4.48 -5.00 -11.26
N ALA A 251 5.10 -5.62 -12.28
CA ALA A 251 4.90 -5.25 -13.68
C ALA A 251 3.46 -5.51 -14.16
N ARG A 252 2.79 -6.57 -13.66
CA ARG A 252 1.37 -6.86 -13.98
C ARG A 252 0.44 -5.86 -13.30
N ILE A 253 0.64 -5.61 -12.01
CA ILE A 253 -0.18 -4.70 -11.20
C ILE A 253 -0.03 -3.25 -11.67
N ARG A 254 1.17 -2.85 -12.08
CA ARG A 254 1.44 -1.52 -12.64
C ARG A 254 0.52 -1.17 -13.80
N LYS A 255 0.27 -2.13 -14.71
CA LYS A 255 -0.67 -1.92 -15.83
C LYS A 255 -2.09 -1.66 -15.36
N ILE A 256 -2.52 -2.31 -14.27
CA ILE A 256 -3.85 -2.09 -13.68
C ILE A 256 -3.92 -0.67 -13.08
N LEU A 257 -2.86 -0.25 -12.39
CA LEU A 257 -2.75 1.11 -11.85
C LEU A 257 -2.79 2.16 -12.97
N GLU A 258 -1.94 2.02 -14.00
CA GLU A 258 -1.85 2.94 -15.14
C GLU A 258 -3.20 3.09 -15.86
N LYS A 259 -3.91 1.98 -16.07
CA LYS A 259 -5.26 1.98 -16.64
C LYS A 259 -6.26 2.72 -15.75
N ALA A 260 -6.21 2.52 -14.44
CA ALA A 260 -7.16 3.12 -13.50
C ALA A 260 -6.95 4.64 -13.32
N VAL A 261 -5.71 5.13 -13.45
CA VAL A 261 -5.40 6.57 -13.39
C VAL A 261 -5.53 7.27 -14.75
N GLY A 262 -5.93 6.55 -15.81
CA GLY A 262 -6.10 7.11 -17.15
C GLY A 262 -4.79 7.44 -17.87
N LYS A 263 -3.69 6.75 -17.53
CA LYS A 263 -2.38 6.91 -18.21
C LYS A 263 -2.21 5.99 -19.42
N ASP A 264 -3.19 5.14 -19.73
CA ASP A 264 -3.26 4.53 -21.06
C ASP A 264 -3.66 5.62 -22.05
N GLY A 265 -2.67 6.09 -22.82
CA GLY A 265 -2.85 7.13 -23.82
C GLY A 265 -4.04 6.85 -24.73
N GLU A 266 -4.68 7.94 -25.15
CA GLU A 266 -5.61 8.00 -26.28
C GLU A 266 -5.23 6.95 -27.34
N LYS A 267 -6.04 5.89 -27.40
CA LYS A 267 -6.19 5.06 -28.58
C LYS A 267 -7.67 5.06 -28.92
N ASP A 268 -8.10 6.21 -29.42
CA ASP A 268 -9.12 6.25 -30.47
C ASP A 268 -8.49 5.83 -31.81
#